data_AF-A0AAD9EIQ7-F1
#
_entry.id   AF-A0AAD9EIQ7-F1
#
_cell.length_a   1.000
_cell.length_b   1.000
_cell.length_c   1.000
_cell.angle_alpha   90.00
_cell.angle_beta   90.00
_cell.angle_gamma   90.00
#
_symmetry.space_group_name_H-M   'P 1'
#
loop_
_entity.id
_entity.type
_entity.pdbx_description
1 polymer ?
#
loop_
_entity_poly.entity_id
_entity_poly.type
_entity_poly.pdbx_seq_one_letter_code
_entity_poly.pdbx_strand_id
1 'polypeptide(L)'
;MPHFFDLPREVRDLIYGQYVISDGGYVLDFESNTLRCANGDNIDLAFMLTCKAVANELRTVPFSTNTLDFSTTCSEEHRVTAGRFGDIVMRISKQLGEKLHNIYPDNLSVPDDVWEELTRDHPRFAPYLGMIKGRANKWWTNDQGKLRQHSDWRNVSSTGCCEETPSVFRKFSRAAMQTILAHKDRFSPEPFSNFQNGVFVLGEERRNDDGTEPAHLERLAGLNPDPWEIPTRQRVDGMMNLIRNIEAERMEAERKARRERWDRDCGLDTSLIKYHYSAAAVAIRFLKSLSRDTRLNIRKILLKEE
;
A
#
# COMPACT_ATOMS: atom_id res chain seq x y z
N MET A 1 -8.55 -36.99 -47.60
CA MET A 1 -7.80 -36.82 -46.32
C MET A 1 -8.63 -35.91 -45.45
N PRO A 2 -8.86 -36.24 -44.17
CA PRO A 2 -9.52 -35.31 -43.25
C PRO A 2 -8.62 -34.09 -43.03
N HIS A 3 -9.20 -32.89 -43.15
CA HIS A 3 -8.55 -31.64 -42.80
C HIS A 3 -8.65 -31.41 -41.29
N PHE A 4 -7.75 -30.60 -40.73
CA PHE A 4 -7.69 -30.35 -39.29
C PHE A 4 -9.01 -29.82 -38.70
N PHE A 5 -9.75 -29.00 -39.44
CA PHE A 5 -11.06 -28.48 -39.02
C PHE A 5 -12.23 -29.45 -39.19
N ASP A 6 -12.01 -30.60 -39.82
CA ASP A 6 -13.00 -31.68 -39.89
C ASP A 6 -13.08 -32.45 -38.55
N LEU A 7 -12.07 -32.28 -37.68
CA LEU A 7 -12.07 -32.84 -36.33
C LEU A 7 -13.08 -32.10 -35.43
N PRO A 8 -13.79 -32.78 -34.52
CA PRO A 8 -14.60 -32.12 -33.50
C PRO A 8 -13.79 -31.16 -32.63
N ARG A 9 -14.46 -30.13 -32.09
CA ARG A 9 -13.81 -29.06 -31.30
C ARG A 9 -13.04 -29.62 -30.11
N GLU A 10 -13.59 -30.62 -29.44
CA GLU A 10 -13.01 -31.27 -28.26
C GLU A 10 -11.68 -31.95 -28.60
N VAL A 11 -11.60 -32.60 -29.77
CA VAL A 11 -10.35 -33.22 -30.25
C VAL A 11 -9.33 -32.14 -30.60
N ARG A 12 -9.76 -31.05 -31.25
CA ARG A 12 -8.87 -29.91 -31.53
C ARG A 12 -8.33 -29.28 -30.25
N ASP A 13 -9.15 -29.14 -29.21
CA ASP A 13 -8.73 -28.62 -27.90
C ASP A 13 -7.68 -29.50 -27.21
N LEU A 14 -7.80 -30.82 -27.31
CA LEU A 14 -6.77 -31.74 -26.82
C LEU A 14 -5.45 -31.59 -27.60
N ILE A 15 -5.52 -31.47 -28.93
CA ILE A 15 -4.34 -31.23 -29.77
C ILE A 15 -3.70 -29.88 -29.41
N TYR A 16 -4.50 -28.82 -29.32
CA TYR A 16 -4.08 -27.50 -28.89
C TYR A 16 -3.36 -27.54 -27.54
N GLY A 17 -3.89 -28.28 -26.58
CA GLY A 17 -3.26 -28.48 -25.28
C GLY A 17 -1.86 -29.07 -25.38
N GLN A 18 -1.65 -30.06 -26.25
CA GLN A 18 -0.33 -30.69 -26.46
C GLN A 18 0.69 -29.75 -27.11
N TYR A 19 0.25 -28.79 -27.93
CA TYR A 19 1.15 -27.81 -28.55
C TYR A 19 1.67 -26.77 -27.57
N VAL A 20 0.84 -26.38 -26.58
CA VAL A 20 1.13 -25.24 -25.71
C VAL A 20 1.64 -25.64 -24.34
N ILE A 21 1.54 -26.92 -23.97
CA ILE A 21 2.02 -27.39 -22.68
C ILE A 21 3.55 -27.25 -22.60
N SER A 22 4.03 -26.62 -21.54
CA SER A 22 5.45 -26.53 -21.21
C SER A 22 5.71 -27.28 -19.92
N ASP A 23 6.79 -28.06 -19.87
CA ASP A 23 7.26 -28.61 -18.60
C ASP A 23 7.62 -27.47 -17.65
N GLY A 24 7.22 -27.57 -16.39
CA GLY A 24 7.30 -26.49 -15.40
C GLY A 24 6.34 -25.30 -15.62
N GLY A 25 5.54 -25.28 -16.68
CA GLY A 25 4.58 -24.20 -16.97
C GLY A 25 5.24 -22.94 -17.53
N TYR A 26 4.62 -21.79 -17.26
CA TYR A 26 5.07 -20.49 -17.74
C TYR A 26 5.49 -19.57 -16.60
N VAL A 27 6.62 -18.90 -16.78
CA VAL A 27 7.18 -17.93 -15.84
C VAL A 27 7.01 -16.52 -16.42
N LEU A 28 6.66 -15.56 -15.58
CA LEU A 28 6.60 -14.16 -16.00
C LEU A 28 8.00 -13.56 -16.10
N ASP A 29 8.31 -12.98 -17.26
CA ASP A 29 9.35 -11.98 -17.39
C ASP A 29 8.81 -10.61 -16.94
N PHE A 30 9.33 -10.13 -15.82
CA PHE A 30 8.87 -8.90 -15.17
C PHE A 30 9.06 -7.64 -16.03
N GLU A 31 10.17 -7.57 -16.76
CA GLU A 31 10.57 -6.35 -17.49
C GLU A 31 9.66 -6.15 -18.70
N SER A 32 9.48 -7.21 -19.49
CA SER A 32 8.57 -7.20 -20.65
C SER A 32 7.10 -7.35 -20.26
N ASN A 33 6.80 -7.80 -19.04
CA ASN A 33 5.47 -8.21 -18.58
C ASN A 33 4.84 -9.27 -19.52
N THR A 34 5.66 -10.22 -19.97
CA THR A 34 5.27 -11.33 -20.86
C THR A 34 5.60 -12.68 -20.24
N LEU A 35 4.97 -13.74 -20.73
CA LEU A 35 5.22 -15.11 -20.25
C LEU A 35 6.28 -15.79 -21.11
N ARG A 36 7.14 -16.57 -20.47
CA ARG A 36 8.13 -17.45 -21.10
C ARG A 36 7.95 -18.87 -20.56
N CYS A 37 8.43 -19.86 -21.30
CA CYS A 37 8.47 -21.23 -20.81
C CYS A 37 9.41 -21.32 -19.60
N ALA A 38 9.13 -22.19 -18.64
CA ALA A 38 9.94 -22.33 -17.43
C ALA A 38 11.40 -22.73 -17.71
N ASN A 39 11.67 -23.35 -18.87
CA ASN A 39 13.00 -23.67 -19.35
C ASN A 39 13.78 -22.45 -19.91
N GLY A 40 13.16 -21.26 -19.96
CA GLY A 40 13.74 -20.02 -20.49
C GLY A 40 13.42 -19.74 -21.97
N ASP A 41 12.82 -20.70 -22.68
CA ASP A 41 12.47 -20.55 -24.08
C ASP A 41 11.25 -19.64 -24.27
N ASN A 42 11.10 -19.13 -25.49
CA ASN A 42 9.89 -18.43 -25.88
C ASN A 42 8.74 -19.43 -26.07
N ILE A 43 7.52 -18.99 -25.80
CA ILE A 43 6.32 -19.77 -26.09
C ILE A 43 6.23 -19.97 -27.61
N ASP A 44 6.09 -21.21 -28.07
CA ASP A 44 5.94 -21.50 -29.49
C ASP A 44 4.57 -21.03 -29.99
N LEU A 45 4.59 -19.94 -30.76
CA LEU A 45 3.39 -19.35 -31.37
C LEU A 45 3.20 -19.81 -32.82
N ALA A 46 4.07 -20.65 -33.39
CA ALA A 46 4.05 -21.00 -34.80
C ALA A 46 2.68 -21.55 -35.23
N PHE A 47 2.07 -22.41 -34.40
CA PHE A 47 0.75 -22.96 -34.71
C PHE A 47 -0.35 -21.90 -34.67
N MET A 48 -0.30 -20.99 -33.70
CA MET A 48 -1.24 -19.87 -33.58
C MET A 48 -1.18 -18.95 -34.81
N LEU A 49 0.00 -18.80 -35.41
CA LEU A 49 0.23 -17.91 -36.55
C LEU A 49 -0.17 -18.52 -37.91
N THR A 50 -0.55 -19.80 -37.96
CA THR A 50 -0.92 -20.47 -39.21
C THR A 50 -2.20 -19.90 -39.85
N CYS A 51 -3.25 -19.65 -39.05
CA CYS A 51 -4.48 -19.03 -39.53
C CYS A 51 -5.31 -18.41 -38.38
N LYS A 52 -6.21 -17.49 -38.74
CA LYS A 52 -7.07 -16.78 -37.76
C LYS A 52 -7.98 -17.72 -36.97
N ALA A 53 -8.47 -18.79 -37.59
CA ALA A 53 -9.31 -19.76 -36.90
C ALA A 53 -8.53 -20.45 -35.76
N VAL A 54 -7.35 -21.01 -36.04
CA VAL A 54 -6.47 -21.57 -35.00
C VAL A 54 -6.11 -20.50 -33.96
N ALA A 55 -5.77 -19.27 -34.37
CA ALA A 55 -5.44 -18.21 -33.44
C ALA A 55 -6.57 -17.92 -32.43
N ASN A 56 -7.80 -17.80 -32.91
CA ASN A 56 -8.97 -17.56 -32.06
C ASN A 56 -9.27 -18.75 -31.16
N GLU A 57 -9.17 -19.95 -31.72
CA GLU A 57 -9.43 -21.23 -31.06
C GLU A 57 -8.41 -21.55 -29.96
N LEU A 58 -7.14 -21.18 -30.15
CA LEU A 58 -6.01 -21.47 -29.28
C LEU A 58 -5.75 -20.38 -28.23
N ARG A 59 -6.25 -19.14 -28.43
CA ARG A 59 -5.94 -17.94 -27.62
C ARG A 59 -5.96 -18.15 -26.11
N THR A 60 -6.92 -18.93 -25.61
CA THR A 60 -7.13 -19.14 -24.16
C THR A 60 -6.54 -20.44 -23.63
N VAL A 61 -6.20 -21.38 -24.51
CA VAL A 61 -5.72 -22.73 -24.16
C VAL A 61 -4.40 -22.71 -23.35
N PRO A 62 -3.39 -21.88 -23.70
CA PRO A 62 -2.15 -21.84 -22.93
C PRO A 62 -2.37 -21.53 -21.43
N PHE A 63 -3.34 -20.67 -21.13
CA PHE A 63 -3.67 -20.23 -19.76
C PHE A 63 -4.47 -21.27 -18.97
N SER A 64 -5.25 -22.11 -19.65
CA SER A 64 -6.00 -23.19 -19.01
C SER A 64 -5.16 -24.43 -18.75
N THR A 65 -4.14 -24.65 -19.58
CA THR A 65 -3.32 -25.87 -19.57
C THR A 65 -2.08 -25.72 -18.69
N ASN A 66 -1.42 -24.55 -18.71
CA ASN A 66 -0.18 -24.33 -17.97
C ASN A 66 -0.41 -23.65 -16.62
N THR A 67 0.49 -23.94 -15.68
CA THR A 67 0.62 -23.17 -14.44
C THR A 67 1.37 -21.87 -14.75
N LEU A 68 0.86 -20.75 -14.22
CA LEU A 68 1.54 -19.46 -14.28
C LEU A 68 2.32 -19.22 -12.98
N ASP A 69 3.63 -19.13 -13.11
CA ASP A 69 4.57 -18.93 -12.01
C ASP A 69 4.97 -17.46 -11.91
N PHE A 70 4.71 -16.87 -10.75
CA PHE A 70 5.15 -15.53 -10.40
C PHE A 70 6.10 -15.62 -9.20
N SER A 71 7.23 -14.94 -9.29
CA SER A 71 8.20 -14.83 -8.20
C SER A 71 8.36 -13.38 -7.77
N THR A 72 8.97 -13.20 -6.59
CA THR A 72 9.45 -11.88 -6.17
C THR A 72 10.38 -11.30 -7.23
N THR A 73 10.31 -9.98 -7.44
CA THR A 73 11.18 -9.28 -8.39
C THR A 73 12.05 -8.28 -7.65
N CYS A 74 13.36 -8.36 -7.88
CA CYS A 74 14.36 -7.52 -7.26
C CYS A 74 15.49 -7.19 -8.25
N SER A 75 15.21 -6.37 -9.29
CA SER A 75 16.28 -5.70 -10.03
C SER A 75 16.85 -4.53 -9.21
N GLU A 76 18.07 -4.06 -9.49
CA GLU A 76 18.70 -2.98 -8.72
C GLU A 76 17.89 -1.67 -8.77
N GLU A 77 17.36 -1.32 -9.94
CA GLU A 77 16.49 -0.15 -10.12
C GLU A 77 15.15 -0.32 -9.39
N HIS A 78 14.57 -1.53 -9.45
CA HIS A 78 13.32 -1.84 -8.77
C HIS A 78 13.46 -1.90 -7.25
N ARG A 79 14.62 -2.34 -6.74
CA ARG A 79 14.90 -2.39 -5.30
C ARG A 79 14.81 -1.01 -4.65
N VAL A 80 15.43 0.00 -5.26
CA VAL A 80 15.38 1.37 -4.72
C VAL A 80 13.94 1.90 -4.75
N THR A 81 13.23 1.67 -5.85
CA THR A 81 11.85 2.13 -6.03
C THR A 81 10.89 1.45 -5.05
N ALA A 82 11.00 0.12 -4.88
CA ALA A 82 10.20 -0.67 -3.96
C ALA A 82 10.41 -0.24 -2.50
N GLY A 83 11.67 -0.04 -2.09
CA GLY A 83 11.99 0.43 -0.74
C GLY A 83 11.44 1.80 -0.45
N ARG A 84 11.60 2.74 -1.38
CA ARG A 84 11.02 4.09 -1.26
C ARG A 84 9.49 4.05 -1.22
N PHE A 85 8.86 3.22 -2.04
CA PHE A 85 7.40 3.07 -2.02
C PHE A 85 6.89 2.49 -0.70
N GLY A 86 7.55 1.46 -0.18
CA GLY A 86 7.24 0.89 1.14
C GLY A 86 7.32 1.92 2.26
N ASP A 87 8.38 2.74 2.26
CA ASP A 87 8.56 3.84 3.22
C ASP A 87 7.43 4.89 3.09
N ILE A 88 7.06 5.28 1.88
CA ILE A 88 5.93 6.20 1.63
C ILE A 88 4.62 5.64 2.22
N VAL A 89 4.27 4.40 1.88
CA VAL A 89 3.04 3.76 2.36
C VAL A 89 3.01 3.72 3.88
N MET A 90 4.13 3.36 4.51
CA MET A 90 4.29 3.37 5.96
C MET A 90 4.14 4.78 6.54
N ARG A 91 4.82 5.78 6.00
CA ARG A 91 4.78 7.17 6.48
C ARG A 91 3.39 7.78 6.38
N ILE A 92 2.70 7.62 5.26
CA ILE A 92 1.33 8.13 5.10
C ILE A 92 0.43 7.48 6.15
N SER A 93 0.50 6.15 6.26
CA SER A 93 -0.32 5.38 7.20
C SER A 93 -0.09 5.81 8.64
N LYS A 94 1.19 5.95 9.02
CA LYS A 94 1.60 6.39 10.34
C LYS A 94 1.09 7.80 10.63
N GLN A 95 1.31 8.77 9.74
CA GLN A 95 0.89 10.16 9.96
C GLN A 95 -0.63 10.31 10.03
N LEU A 96 -1.40 9.59 9.20
CA LEU A 96 -2.87 9.60 9.28
C LEU A 96 -3.36 9.02 10.60
N GLY A 97 -2.79 7.89 11.03
CA GLY A 97 -3.10 7.31 12.32
C GLY A 97 -2.68 8.21 13.49
N GLU A 98 -1.55 8.91 13.37
CA GLU A 98 -1.06 9.82 14.41
C GLU A 98 -1.97 11.04 14.51
N LYS A 99 -2.40 11.62 13.39
CA LYS A 99 -3.38 12.71 13.37
C LYS A 99 -4.72 12.28 13.98
N LEU A 100 -5.23 11.10 13.63
CA LEU A 100 -6.44 10.55 14.24
C LEU A 100 -6.29 10.37 15.76
N HIS A 101 -5.18 9.75 16.17
CA HIS A 101 -4.87 9.55 17.58
C HIS A 101 -4.62 10.88 18.30
N ASN A 102 -4.30 11.96 17.59
CA ASN A 102 -4.05 13.28 18.15
C ASN A 102 -5.25 14.23 18.14
N ILE A 103 -6.46 13.72 17.90
CA ILE A 103 -7.70 14.48 18.09
C ILE A 103 -8.01 14.58 19.60
N TYR A 104 -7.76 15.73 20.18
CA TYR A 104 -8.11 16.04 21.57
C TYR A 104 -9.03 17.27 21.59
N PRO A 105 -9.87 17.44 22.63
CA PRO A 105 -10.80 18.58 22.70
C PRO A 105 -10.11 19.95 22.64
N ASP A 106 -8.87 20.04 23.13
CA ASP A 106 -8.02 21.23 23.13
C ASP A 106 -7.32 21.50 21.78
N ASN A 107 -7.32 20.56 20.85
CA ASN A 107 -6.67 20.69 19.54
C ASN A 107 -7.68 20.71 18.38
N LEU A 108 -8.67 19.83 18.42
CA LEU A 108 -9.72 19.73 17.41
C LEU A 108 -11.03 19.29 18.08
N SER A 109 -11.94 20.24 18.27
CA SER A 109 -13.30 19.96 18.72
C SER A 109 -14.13 19.41 17.54
N VAL A 110 -14.27 18.09 17.48
CA VAL A 110 -15.05 17.40 16.45
C VAL A 110 -16.53 17.37 16.86
N PRO A 111 -17.46 17.87 16.02
CA PRO A 111 -18.89 17.83 16.30
C PRO A 111 -19.44 16.41 16.54
N ASP A 112 -20.49 16.30 17.36
CA ASP A 112 -21.08 15.02 17.74
C ASP A 112 -21.65 14.24 16.55
N ASP A 113 -22.27 14.92 15.60
CA ASP A 113 -22.80 14.36 14.36
C ASP A 113 -21.69 13.74 13.49
N VAL A 114 -20.50 14.35 13.47
CA VAL A 114 -19.33 13.80 12.75
C VAL A 114 -18.81 12.54 13.45
N TRP A 115 -18.81 12.50 14.80
CA TRP A 115 -18.48 11.27 15.53
C TRP A 115 -19.48 10.15 15.30
N GLU A 116 -20.77 10.49 15.23
CA GLU A 116 -21.84 9.53 14.93
C GLU A 116 -21.69 8.96 13.52
N GLU A 117 -21.41 9.80 12.52
CA GLU A 117 -21.10 9.38 11.15
C GLU A 117 -19.88 8.43 11.11
N LEU A 118 -18.76 8.82 11.74
CA LEU A 118 -17.56 7.98 11.81
C LEU A 118 -17.85 6.61 12.45
N THR A 119 -18.67 6.60 13.50
CA THR A 119 -19.04 5.37 14.22
C THR A 119 -19.97 4.49 13.37
N ARG A 120 -20.93 5.09 12.68
CA ARG A 120 -21.85 4.40 11.77
C ARG A 120 -21.12 3.77 10.59
N ASP A 121 -20.18 4.49 10.00
CA ASP A 121 -19.47 4.08 8.78
C ASP A 121 -18.32 3.10 9.09
N HIS A 122 -17.82 3.13 10.33
CA HIS A 122 -16.73 2.27 10.80
C HIS A 122 -17.04 1.60 12.15
N PRO A 123 -18.10 0.76 12.23
CA PRO A 123 -18.60 0.22 13.51
C PRO A 123 -17.56 -0.65 14.23
N ARG A 124 -16.66 -1.31 13.50
CA ARG A 124 -15.56 -2.10 14.08
C ARG A 124 -14.58 -1.26 14.92
N PHE A 125 -14.48 0.03 14.61
CA PHE A 125 -13.61 0.97 15.31
C PHE A 125 -14.39 1.85 16.31
N ALA A 126 -15.67 1.57 16.56
CA ALA A 126 -16.49 2.31 17.52
C ALA A 126 -15.87 2.39 18.93
N PRO A 127 -15.27 1.32 19.52
CA PRO A 127 -14.62 1.44 20.82
C PRO A 127 -13.44 2.42 20.81
N TYR A 128 -12.67 2.42 19.71
CA TYR A 128 -11.54 3.32 19.53
C TYR A 128 -11.98 4.77 19.34
N LEU A 129 -13.02 5.00 18.53
CA LEU A 129 -13.62 6.32 18.34
C LEU A 129 -14.24 6.85 19.64
N GLY A 130 -14.91 5.99 20.41
CA GLY A 130 -15.44 6.33 21.73
C GLY A 130 -14.36 6.72 22.73
N MET A 131 -13.24 5.99 22.76
CA MET A 131 -12.07 6.34 23.56
C MET A 131 -11.48 7.71 23.15
N ILE A 132 -11.35 7.97 21.84
CA ILE A 132 -10.85 9.25 21.34
C ILE A 132 -11.81 10.40 21.70
N LYS A 133 -13.12 10.18 21.57
CA LYS A 133 -14.15 11.18 21.89
C LYS A 133 -14.20 11.49 23.39
N GLY A 134 -14.01 10.47 24.24
CA GLY A 134 -14.18 10.57 25.68
C GLY A 134 -12.93 10.94 26.48
N ARG A 135 -11.76 11.13 25.85
CA ARG A 135 -10.52 11.46 26.56
C ARG A 135 -10.45 12.93 26.96
N ALA A 136 -9.70 13.19 28.03
CA ALA A 136 -9.39 14.55 28.49
C ALA A 136 -8.48 15.30 27.51
N ASN A 137 -8.28 16.60 27.76
CA ASN A 137 -7.29 17.39 27.02
C ASN A 137 -5.91 16.73 27.07
N LYS A 138 -5.14 16.86 25.99
CA LYS A 138 -3.81 16.28 25.91
C LYS A 138 -2.85 16.90 26.93
N TRP A 139 -3.03 18.19 27.18
CA TRP A 139 -2.21 18.98 28.06
C TRP A 139 -3.00 19.44 29.27
N TRP A 140 -2.33 19.44 30.41
CA TRP A 140 -2.86 19.95 31.67
C TRP A 140 -1.80 20.80 32.38
N THR A 141 -2.24 21.72 33.22
CA THR A 141 -1.36 22.56 34.02
C THR A 141 -1.20 21.92 35.39
N ASN A 142 0.04 21.62 35.78
CA ASN A 142 0.31 21.08 37.10
C ASN A 142 0.24 22.16 38.19
N ASP A 143 0.30 21.75 39.46
CA ASP A 143 0.23 22.64 40.62
C ASP A 143 1.31 23.74 40.63
N GLN A 144 2.37 23.59 39.84
CA GLN A 144 3.45 24.57 39.67
C GLN A 144 3.22 25.55 38.50
N GLY A 145 2.03 25.53 37.88
CA GLY A 145 1.72 26.34 36.70
C GLY A 145 2.42 25.86 35.43
N LYS A 146 3.04 24.67 35.43
CA LYS A 146 3.76 24.13 34.26
C LYS A 146 2.86 23.20 33.45
N LEU A 147 2.86 23.42 32.15
CA LEU A 147 2.16 22.57 31.20
C LEU A 147 2.82 21.18 31.13
N ARG A 148 2.01 20.13 31.27
CA ARG A 148 2.40 18.73 31.19
C ARG A 148 1.51 17.99 30.22
N GLN A 149 2.07 17.01 29.53
CA GLN A 149 1.36 16.13 28.63
C GLN A 149 0.82 14.93 29.41
N HIS A 150 -0.41 14.51 29.18
CA HIS A 150 -0.88 13.20 29.62
C HIS A 150 -0.07 12.12 28.88
N SER A 151 0.43 11.13 29.63
CA SER A 151 1.12 9.99 29.05
C SER A 151 0.11 9.03 28.43
N ASP A 152 -0.21 9.24 27.17
CA ASP A 152 -1.16 8.38 26.46
C ASP A 152 -0.43 7.35 25.59
N TRP A 153 -0.93 6.11 25.65
CA TRP A 153 -0.42 5.03 24.81
C TRP A 153 -0.81 5.28 23.36
N ARG A 154 0.18 5.52 22.49
CA ARG A 154 -0.01 5.69 21.05
C ARG A 154 -0.47 4.38 20.41
N ASN A 155 -1.74 4.31 20.03
CA ASN A 155 -2.33 3.15 19.35
C ASN A 155 -2.19 3.29 17.82
N VAL A 156 -0.95 3.52 17.34
CA VAL A 156 -0.69 3.95 15.94
C VAL A 156 0.32 3.06 15.20
N SER A 157 0.92 2.08 15.88
CA SER A 157 1.87 1.13 15.29
C SER A 157 1.18 -0.09 14.66
N SER A 158 1.97 -0.96 14.01
CA SER A 158 1.52 -2.29 13.55
C SER A 158 0.93 -3.16 14.67
N THR A 159 1.28 -2.88 15.93
CA THR A 159 0.73 -3.52 17.14
C THR A 159 -0.50 -2.82 17.71
N GLY A 160 -0.81 -1.60 17.26
CA GLY A 160 -1.91 -0.77 17.75
C GLY A 160 -3.16 -0.77 16.86
N CYS A 161 -3.32 -1.75 15.98
CA CYS A 161 -4.38 -1.80 14.97
C CYS A 161 -5.78 -2.13 15.55
N CYS A 162 -6.02 -1.95 16.85
CA CYS A 162 -7.28 -2.32 17.51
C CYS A 162 -7.65 -3.79 17.22
N GLU A 163 -6.66 -4.69 17.29
CA GLU A 163 -6.80 -6.12 16.96
C GLU A 163 -7.13 -6.43 15.48
N GLU A 164 -7.23 -5.42 14.62
CA GLU A 164 -7.42 -5.59 13.19
C GLU A 164 -6.09 -5.74 12.45
N THR A 165 -6.17 -6.24 11.22
CA THR A 165 -4.98 -6.28 10.36
C THR A 165 -4.52 -4.86 9.98
N PRO A 166 -3.21 -4.61 9.82
CA PRO A 166 -2.71 -3.29 9.48
C PRO A 166 -3.35 -2.66 8.24
N SER A 167 -3.74 -3.46 7.25
CA SER A 167 -4.39 -2.95 6.03
C SER A 167 -5.79 -2.39 6.30
N VAL A 168 -6.55 -2.99 7.22
CA VAL A 168 -7.88 -2.52 7.63
C VAL A 168 -7.75 -1.22 8.41
N PHE A 169 -6.83 -1.16 9.38
CA PHE A 169 -6.59 0.07 10.16
C PHE A 169 -6.09 1.23 9.29
N ARG A 170 -5.23 0.97 8.29
CA ARG A 170 -4.79 1.97 7.30
C ARG A 170 -5.95 2.56 6.51
N LYS A 171 -6.86 1.70 6.02
CA LYS A 171 -8.06 2.13 5.27
C LYS A 171 -8.97 2.96 6.17
N PHE A 172 -9.21 2.52 7.39
CA PHE A 172 -9.99 3.26 8.38
C PHE A 172 -9.39 4.62 8.68
N SER A 173 -8.10 4.70 9.04
CA SER A 173 -7.45 5.97 9.39
C SER A 173 -7.57 7.00 8.27
N ARG A 174 -7.40 6.56 7.01
CA ARG A 174 -7.62 7.40 5.84
C ARG A 174 -9.08 7.85 5.70
N ALA A 175 -10.01 6.91 5.75
CA ALA A 175 -11.43 7.21 5.59
C ALA A 175 -11.92 8.18 6.67
N ALA A 176 -11.54 7.96 7.93
CA ALA A 176 -11.86 8.86 9.04
C ALA A 176 -11.32 10.28 8.81
N MET A 177 -10.07 10.41 8.36
CA MET A 177 -9.49 11.71 8.00
C MET A 177 -10.21 12.36 6.80
N GLN A 178 -10.66 11.58 5.82
CA GLN A 178 -11.43 12.09 4.68
C GLN A 178 -12.82 12.59 5.11
N THR A 179 -13.50 11.89 6.03
CA THR A 179 -14.77 12.34 6.62
C THR A 179 -14.57 13.67 7.37
N ILE A 180 -13.52 13.80 8.17
CA ILE A 180 -13.20 15.07 8.86
C ILE A 180 -12.94 16.20 7.86
N LEU A 181 -12.21 15.94 6.77
CA LEU A 181 -11.97 16.92 5.71
C LEU A 181 -13.25 17.29 4.94
N ALA A 182 -14.18 16.36 4.77
CA ALA A 182 -15.45 16.61 4.09
C ALA A 182 -16.33 17.59 4.87
N HIS A 183 -16.23 17.57 6.21
CA HIS A 183 -16.95 18.47 7.13
C HIS A 183 -16.11 19.67 7.58
N LYS A 184 -15.08 20.06 6.81
CA LYS A 184 -14.14 21.12 7.22
C LYS A 184 -14.79 22.47 7.54
N ASP A 185 -15.93 22.77 6.94
CA ASP A 185 -16.73 23.99 7.16
C ASP A 185 -17.37 24.03 8.56
N ARG A 186 -17.47 22.89 9.24
CA ARG A 186 -18.06 22.74 10.57
C ARG A 186 -17.07 23.05 11.69
N PHE A 187 -15.79 23.17 11.37
CA PHE A 187 -14.72 23.42 12.34
C PHE A 187 -14.36 24.90 12.41
N SER A 188 -13.88 25.34 13.57
CA SER A 188 -13.26 26.66 13.69
C SER A 188 -12.01 26.75 12.79
N PRO A 189 -11.86 27.80 11.96
CA PRO A 189 -10.81 27.85 10.94
C PRO A 189 -9.38 27.71 11.48
N GLU A 190 -9.08 28.37 12.60
CA GLU A 190 -7.73 28.37 13.18
C GLU A 190 -7.35 27.02 13.83
N PRO A 191 -8.16 26.44 14.73
CA PRO A 191 -7.92 25.08 15.24
C PRO A 191 -7.82 24.03 14.13
N PHE A 192 -8.69 24.11 13.12
CA PHE A 192 -8.66 23.17 12.01
C PHE A 192 -7.38 23.30 11.19
N SER A 193 -6.96 24.52 10.86
CA SER A 193 -5.68 24.78 10.16
C SER A 193 -4.49 24.27 10.97
N ASN A 194 -4.48 24.50 12.28
CA ASN A 194 -3.43 23.99 13.17
C ASN A 194 -3.39 22.45 13.15
N PHE A 195 -4.54 21.79 13.26
CA PHE A 195 -4.66 20.34 13.14
C PHE A 195 -4.19 19.80 11.77
N GLN A 196 -4.55 20.48 10.68
CA GLN A 196 -4.11 20.10 9.32
C GLN A 196 -2.59 20.11 9.22
N ASN A 197 -1.94 21.12 9.79
CA ASN A 197 -0.48 21.26 9.86
C ASN A 197 0.15 20.42 10.99
N GLY A 198 -0.67 19.82 11.86
CA GLY A 198 -0.26 19.11 13.08
C GLY A 198 0.52 19.96 14.07
N VAL A 199 0.21 21.25 14.09
CA VAL A 199 0.65 22.21 15.10
C VAL A 199 -0.33 22.13 16.26
N PHE A 200 0.18 22.00 17.48
CA PHE A 200 -0.62 22.16 18.69
C PHE A 200 -0.39 23.57 19.25
N VAL A 201 -1.46 24.29 19.55
CA VAL A 201 -1.40 25.65 20.11
C VAL A 201 -2.06 25.64 21.48
N LEU A 202 -1.29 25.98 22.52
CA LEU A 202 -1.78 26.13 23.89
C LEU A 202 -1.39 27.50 24.42
N GLY A 203 -2.36 28.43 24.45
CA GLY A 203 -2.10 29.84 24.77
C GLY A 203 -1.22 30.48 23.69
N GLU A 204 -0.10 31.08 24.10
CA GLU A 204 0.89 31.68 23.18
C GLU A 204 1.95 30.67 22.69
N GLU A 205 2.02 29.47 23.28
CA GLU A 205 3.01 28.47 22.89
C GLU A 205 2.52 27.59 21.73
N ARG A 206 3.29 27.58 20.64
CA ARG A 206 3.16 26.62 19.54
C ARG A 206 4.12 25.46 19.74
N ARG A 207 3.62 24.23 19.82
CA ARG A 207 4.44 23.03 19.96
C ARG A 207 4.10 22.03 18.87
N ASN A 208 5.14 21.44 18.28
CA ASN A 208 5.03 20.22 17.48
C ASN A 208 5.33 19.05 18.42
N ASP A 209 4.44 18.06 18.45
CA ASP A 209 4.46 16.95 19.41
C ASP A 209 5.76 16.12 19.41
N ASP A 210 6.54 16.22 18.33
CA ASP A 210 7.80 15.52 18.13
C ASP A 210 8.89 16.36 17.41
N GLY A 211 8.69 17.68 17.30
CA GLY A 211 9.58 18.60 16.57
C GLY A 211 9.55 18.43 15.04
N THR A 212 8.67 17.58 14.52
CA THR A 212 8.53 17.31 13.09
C THR A 212 7.23 17.91 12.60
N GLU A 213 7.23 18.86 11.65
CA GLU A 213 5.97 19.33 11.03
C GLU A 213 5.33 18.20 10.21
N PRO A 214 4.22 17.57 10.64
CA PRO A 214 3.62 16.51 9.84
C PRO A 214 3.09 17.08 8.53
N ALA A 215 3.05 16.25 7.49
CA ALA A 215 2.54 16.69 6.21
C ALA A 215 1.07 17.14 6.34
N HIS A 216 0.70 18.13 5.52
CA HIS A 216 -0.64 18.70 5.53
C HIS A 216 -1.70 17.62 5.32
N LEU A 217 -2.73 17.61 6.17
CA LEU A 217 -3.74 16.56 6.19
C LEU A 217 -4.40 16.30 4.83
N GLU A 218 -4.79 17.35 4.09
CA GLU A 218 -5.40 17.18 2.76
C GLU A 218 -4.48 16.45 1.77
N ARG A 219 -3.17 16.74 1.82
CA ARG A 219 -2.17 16.07 0.96
C ARG A 219 -2.05 14.60 1.33
N LEU A 220 -1.98 14.29 2.63
CA LEU A 220 -1.88 12.91 3.13
C LEU A 220 -3.13 12.09 2.82
N ALA A 221 -4.31 12.65 3.07
CA ALA A 221 -5.60 11.98 2.89
C ALA A 221 -5.90 11.75 1.39
N GLY A 222 -5.47 12.69 0.52
CA GLY A 222 -5.58 12.56 -0.94
C GLY A 222 -4.68 11.49 -1.55
N LEU A 223 -3.55 11.15 -0.92
CA LEU A 223 -2.63 10.12 -1.41
C LEU A 223 -3.05 8.72 -1.00
N ASN A 224 -3.66 7.95 -1.88
CA ASN A 224 -4.07 6.55 -1.62
C ASN A 224 -3.23 5.53 -2.43
N PRO A 225 -1.96 5.29 -2.07
CA PRO A 225 -1.17 4.24 -2.73
C PRO A 225 -1.76 2.86 -2.42
N ASP A 226 -2.01 2.07 -3.46
CA ASP A 226 -2.36 0.66 -3.30
C ASP A 226 -1.09 -0.13 -2.92
N PRO A 227 -1.06 -0.80 -1.75
CA PRO A 227 0.12 -1.55 -1.31
C PRO A 227 0.58 -2.64 -2.28
N TRP A 228 -0.31 -3.11 -3.17
CA TRP A 228 -0.03 -4.13 -4.17
C TRP A 228 0.37 -3.55 -5.53
N GLU A 229 0.47 -2.23 -5.64
CA GLU A 229 0.91 -1.57 -6.86
C GLU A 229 2.43 -1.70 -7.03
N ILE A 230 2.86 -1.87 -8.28
CA ILE A 230 4.23 -1.64 -8.71
C ILE A 230 4.29 -0.24 -9.31
N PRO A 231 4.72 0.79 -8.55
CA PRO A 231 4.68 2.16 -9.02
C PRO A 231 5.85 2.46 -9.98
N THR A 232 5.66 3.45 -10.84
CA THR A 232 6.77 4.05 -11.58
C THR A 232 7.64 4.92 -10.66
N ARG A 233 8.92 5.06 -10.99
CA ARG A 233 9.84 5.96 -10.28
C ARG A 233 9.31 7.39 -10.17
N GLN A 234 8.77 7.93 -11.27
CA GLN A 234 8.17 9.26 -11.30
C GLN A 234 6.99 9.40 -10.32
N ARG A 235 6.14 8.38 -10.19
CA ARG A 235 5.03 8.38 -9.24
C ARG A 235 5.56 8.38 -7.80
N VAL A 236 6.56 7.57 -7.49
CA VAL A 236 7.23 7.54 -6.17
C VAL A 236 7.85 8.91 -5.86
N ASP A 237 8.54 9.53 -6.81
CA ASP A 237 9.13 10.86 -6.64
C ASP A 237 8.06 11.94 -6.39
N GLY A 238 6.95 11.90 -7.14
CA GLY A 238 5.82 12.80 -6.94
C GLY A 238 5.19 12.65 -5.55
N MET A 239 4.95 11.42 -5.10
CA MET A 239 4.42 11.15 -3.75
C MET A 239 5.38 11.61 -2.66
N MET A 240 6.68 11.32 -2.80
CA MET A 240 7.71 11.78 -1.85
C MET A 240 7.69 13.30 -1.73
N ASN A 241 7.65 14.03 -2.84
CA ASN A 241 7.64 15.50 -2.83
C ASN A 241 6.40 16.08 -2.12
N LEU A 242 5.25 15.40 -2.19
CA LEU A 242 4.02 15.85 -1.53
C LEU A 242 4.02 15.62 -0.01
N ILE A 243 4.72 14.58 0.45
CA ILE A 243 4.82 14.22 1.88
C ILE A 243 6.11 14.79 2.48
N ARG A 244 6.99 15.38 1.66
CA ARG A 244 8.29 15.87 2.06
C ARG A 244 8.15 16.93 3.13
N ASN A 245 8.69 16.65 4.31
CA ASN A 245 9.05 17.66 5.28
C ASN A 245 10.57 17.64 5.42
N ILE A 246 11.22 18.73 5.00
CA ILE A 246 12.68 18.86 4.98
C ILE A 246 13.27 18.78 6.39
N GLU A 247 12.58 19.34 7.39
CA GLU A 247 13.02 19.30 8.79
C GLU A 247 12.82 17.90 9.40
N ALA A 248 11.71 17.24 9.07
CA ALA A 248 11.49 15.82 9.38
C ALA A 248 12.59 14.94 8.83
N GLU A 249 12.95 15.15 7.57
CA GLU A 249 13.95 14.35 6.86
C GLU A 249 15.33 14.55 7.46
N ARG A 250 15.68 15.78 7.87
CA ARG A 250 16.92 16.05 8.59
C ARG A 250 16.97 15.35 9.94
N MET A 251 15.92 15.47 10.76
CA MET A 251 15.87 14.82 12.08
C MET A 251 15.79 13.30 11.99
N GLU A 252 15.05 12.76 11.02
CA GLU A 252 14.97 11.33 10.76
C GLU A 252 16.29 10.80 10.20
N ALA A 253 17.01 11.56 9.37
CA ALA A 253 18.36 11.22 8.94
C ALA A 253 19.34 11.20 10.12
N GLU A 254 19.26 12.16 11.03
CA GLU A 254 20.05 12.17 12.27
C GLU A 254 19.71 10.96 13.18
N ARG A 255 18.42 10.63 13.34
CA ARG A 255 17.96 9.43 14.06
C ARG A 255 18.36 8.13 13.37
N LYS A 256 18.32 8.09 12.04
CA LYS A 256 18.75 6.95 11.22
C LYS A 256 20.25 6.76 11.36
N ALA A 257 21.05 7.82 11.30
CA ALA A 257 22.49 7.74 11.53
C ALA A 257 22.84 7.24 12.95
N ARG A 258 22.03 7.59 13.96
CA ARG A 258 22.14 7.03 15.32
C ARG A 258 21.76 5.54 15.38
N ARG A 259 20.69 5.13 14.70
CA ARG A 259 20.28 3.71 14.60
C ARG A 259 21.30 2.89 13.82
N GLU A 260 21.77 3.35 12.67
CA GLU A 260 22.81 2.68 11.89
C GLU A 260 24.13 2.56 12.66
N ARG A 261 24.45 3.52 13.54
CA ARG A 261 25.57 3.40 14.48
C ARG A 261 25.33 2.25 15.47
N TRP A 262 24.15 2.22 16.08
CA TRP A 262 23.74 1.16 17.00
C TRP A 262 23.69 -0.23 16.34
N ASP A 263 23.14 -0.32 15.13
CA ASP A 263 23.02 -1.55 14.36
C ASP A 263 24.40 -2.07 13.95
N ARG A 264 25.33 -1.20 13.55
CA ARG A 264 26.75 -1.55 13.34
C ARG A 264 27.41 -2.08 14.61
N ASP A 265 27.17 -1.41 15.74
CA ASP A 265 27.69 -1.83 17.05
C ASP A 265 27.10 -3.19 17.50
N CYS A 266 25.88 -3.53 17.03
CA CYS A 266 25.20 -4.79 17.29
C CYS A 266 25.41 -5.86 16.19
N GLY A 267 26.15 -5.56 15.11
CA GLY A 267 26.41 -6.49 14.00
C GLY A 267 25.25 -6.70 13.01
N LEU A 268 24.24 -5.83 13.00
CA LEU A 268 23.12 -5.84 12.05
C LEU A 268 23.49 -5.05 10.78
N ASP A 269 23.79 -5.76 9.69
CA ASP A 269 24.04 -5.12 8.39
C ASP A 269 22.74 -4.85 7.62
N THR A 270 22.19 -3.65 7.81
CA THR A 270 20.99 -3.18 7.09
C THR A 270 21.19 -3.06 5.56
N SER A 271 22.42 -3.10 5.04
CA SER A 271 22.69 -3.10 3.60
C SER A 271 22.24 -4.40 2.90
N LEU A 272 22.07 -5.47 3.68
CA LEU A 272 21.54 -6.76 3.25
C LEU A 272 20.02 -6.76 3.06
N ILE A 273 19.30 -5.74 3.54
CA ILE A 273 17.85 -5.62 3.34
C ILE A 273 17.58 -5.34 1.86
N LYS A 274 17.08 -6.35 1.15
CA LYS A 274 16.66 -6.25 -0.25
C LYS A 274 15.16 -6.03 -0.31
N TYR A 275 14.76 -4.84 -0.75
CA TYR A 275 13.36 -4.55 -1.06
C TYR A 275 12.99 -5.20 -2.40
N HIS A 276 11.93 -5.98 -2.37
CA HIS A 276 11.40 -6.70 -3.52
C HIS A 276 9.91 -6.42 -3.65
N TYR A 277 9.40 -6.49 -4.88
CA TYR A 277 7.95 -6.60 -5.08
C TYR A 277 7.53 -8.04 -4.82
N SER A 278 6.43 -8.22 -4.09
CA SER A 278 5.86 -9.54 -3.82
C SER A 278 5.42 -10.21 -5.12
N ALA A 279 5.47 -11.54 -5.16
CA ALA A 279 4.95 -12.30 -6.29
C ALA A 279 3.47 -11.99 -6.54
N ALA A 280 2.70 -11.72 -5.47
CA ALA A 280 1.32 -11.28 -5.59
C ALA A 280 1.16 -9.94 -6.34
N ALA A 281 1.99 -8.93 -6.05
CA ALA A 281 1.94 -7.64 -6.74
C ALA A 281 2.29 -7.79 -8.23
N VAL A 282 3.28 -8.62 -8.52
CA VAL A 282 3.70 -8.99 -9.89
C VAL A 282 2.56 -9.67 -10.64
N ALA A 283 1.90 -10.65 -10.02
CA ALA A 283 0.75 -11.34 -10.60
C ALA A 283 -0.42 -10.38 -10.86
N ILE A 284 -0.74 -9.48 -9.92
CA ILE A 284 -1.81 -8.49 -10.08
C ILE A 284 -1.52 -7.57 -11.28
N ARG A 285 -0.28 -7.10 -11.44
CA ARG A 285 0.14 -6.28 -12.60
C ARG A 285 -0.10 -7.01 -13.91
N PHE A 286 0.36 -8.26 -14.02
CA PHE A 286 0.17 -9.06 -15.22
C PHE A 286 -1.30 -9.36 -15.51
N LEU A 287 -2.07 -9.79 -14.50
CA LEU A 287 -3.49 -10.10 -14.68
C LEU A 287 -4.30 -8.85 -15.11
N LYS A 288 -3.96 -7.66 -14.59
CA LYS A 288 -4.60 -6.41 -15.01
C LYS A 288 -4.33 -6.05 -16.48
N SER A 289 -3.23 -6.52 -17.08
CA SER A 289 -2.95 -6.30 -18.51
C SER A 289 -3.67 -7.27 -19.44
N LEU A 290 -4.32 -8.31 -18.91
CA LEU A 290 -5.06 -9.29 -19.70
C LEU A 290 -6.53 -8.95 -19.90
N SER A 291 -7.09 -9.39 -21.02
CA SER A 291 -8.54 -9.34 -21.27
C SER A 291 -9.33 -10.13 -20.23
N ARG A 292 -10.61 -9.78 -20.03
CA ARG A 292 -11.50 -10.50 -19.10
C ARG A 292 -11.60 -11.99 -19.47
N ASP A 293 -11.75 -12.30 -20.76
CA ASP A 293 -11.87 -13.68 -21.25
C ASP A 293 -10.62 -14.49 -20.93
N THR A 294 -9.43 -13.92 -21.16
CA THR A 294 -8.17 -14.60 -20.86
C THR A 294 -8.06 -14.91 -19.38
N ARG A 295 -8.41 -13.96 -18.50
CA ARG A 295 -8.38 -14.16 -17.05
C ARG A 295 -9.30 -15.28 -16.58
N LEU A 296 -10.49 -15.41 -17.16
CA LEU A 296 -11.45 -16.46 -16.80
C LEU A 296 -10.97 -17.87 -17.18
N ASN A 297 -10.00 -17.97 -18.08
CA ASN A 297 -9.43 -19.24 -18.52
C ASN A 297 -8.16 -19.63 -17.76
N ILE A 298 -7.62 -18.75 -16.91
CA ILE A 298 -6.49 -19.11 -16.04
C ILE A 298 -7.00 -20.09 -14.98
N ARG A 299 -6.34 -21.25 -14.87
CA ARG A 299 -6.72 -22.31 -13.93
C ARG A 299 -5.74 -22.51 -12.79
N LYS A 300 -4.46 -22.20 -12.99
CA LYS A 300 -3.40 -22.48 -12.03
C LYS A 300 -2.43 -21.31 -11.97
N ILE A 301 -2.30 -20.72 -10.79
CA ILE A 301 -1.34 -19.67 -10.47
C ILE A 301 -0.52 -20.14 -9.28
N LEU A 302 0.79 -20.01 -9.38
CA LEU A 302 1.73 -20.25 -8.29
C LEU A 302 2.45 -18.94 -7.96
N LEU A 303 2.40 -18.56 -6.69
CA LEU A 303 3.09 -17.38 -6.16
C LEU A 303 4.27 -17.85 -5.30
N LYS A 304 5.49 -17.46 -5.66
CA LYS A 304 6.72 -17.77 -4.94
C LYS A 304 7.23 -16.52 -4.24
N GLU A 305 6.87 -16.40 -2.96
CA GLU A 305 7.33 -15.33 -2.08
C GLU A 305 8.66 -15.77 -1.42
N GLU A 306 9.77 -15.65 -2.16
CA GLU A 306 11.13 -15.98 -1.72
C GLU A 306 12.04 -14.74 -1.66
#